data_AF-A0A0K3BNE1-F1
#
_entry.id   AF-A0A0K3BNE1-F1
#
_cell.length_a   1.000
_cell.length_b   1.000
_cell.length_c   1.000
_cell.angle_alpha   90.00
_cell.angle_beta   90.00
_cell.angle_gamma   90.00
#
_symmetry.space_group_name_H-M   'P 1'
#
loop_
_entity.id
_entity.type
_entity.pdbx_description
1 polymer ?
#
loop_
_entity_poly.entity_id
_entity_poly.type
_entity_poly.pdbx_seq_one_letter_code
_entity_poly.pdbx_strand_id
1 'polypeptide(L)'
;MSIEELDLTTATDVPGSWVSAACTLPTAEQPLREAEFDDLFVSAVRKAELLDSARLRLELEPTVEVAGTAAALVVRETGCCSFFTFTLTATAATLALEVSVSSAHVEVLAALAARAAALSAGTTS
;
A
#
# COMPACT_ATOMS: atom_id res chain seq x y z
N MET A 1 -34.04 36.04 -7.49
CA MET A 1 -32.93 36.49 -6.61
C MET A 1 -33.28 36.03 -5.21
N SER A 2 -32.62 35.06 -4.59
CA SER A 2 -31.21 34.70 -4.68
C SER A 2 -31.00 33.19 -4.57
N ILE A 3 -29.96 32.74 -5.27
CA ILE A 3 -29.38 31.40 -5.24
C ILE A 3 -28.15 31.56 -4.34
N GLU A 4 -28.04 30.78 -3.26
CA GLU A 4 -26.76 30.57 -2.58
C GLU A 4 -26.55 29.06 -2.47
N GLU A 5 -25.77 28.57 -3.43
CA GLU A 5 -24.98 27.35 -3.36
C GLU A 5 -23.74 27.62 -2.49
N LEU A 6 -23.41 26.69 -1.60
CA LEU A 6 -22.04 26.21 -1.43
C LEU A 6 -22.03 24.92 -0.60
N ASP A 7 -21.99 23.84 -1.38
CA ASP A 7 -21.25 22.61 -1.16
C ASP A 7 -20.08 22.76 -0.18
N LEU A 8 -19.98 21.83 0.76
CA LEU A 8 -18.81 20.95 0.88
C LEU A 8 -19.16 19.91 1.94
N THR A 9 -19.55 18.73 1.48
CA THR A 9 -19.54 17.53 2.30
C THR A 9 -18.13 17.37 2.85
N THR A 10 -17.99 17.58 4.15
CA THR A 10 -16.77 17.23 4.87
C THR A 10 -16.65 15.72 4.80
N ALA A 11 -15.83 15.23 3.87
CA ALA A 11 -15.34 13.87 3.90
C ALA A 11 -14.59 13.69 5.21
N THR A 12 -15.25 13.03 6.16
CA THR A 12 -14.66 12.62 7.42
C THR A 12 -13.52 11.66 7.10
N ASP A 13 -12.29 12.16 7.23
CA ASP A 13 -11.07 11.35 7.27
C ASP A 13 -11.24 10.29 8.37
N VAL A 14 -11.28 9.02 7.96
CA VAL A 14 -11.35 7.90 8.89
C VAL A 14 -9.91 7.59 9.32
N PRO A 15 -9.55 7.75 10.61
CA PRO A 15 -8.20 7.46 11.08
C PRO A 15 -7.95 5.95 10.95
N GLY A 16 -7.14 5.57 9.96
CA GLY A 16 -6.81 4.17 9.63
C GLY A 16 -6.70 3.87 8.14
N SER A 17 -7.17 4.76 7.26
CA SER A 17 -6.94 4.66 5.82
C SER A 17 -5.56 5.23 5.47
N TRP A 18 -4.65 4.39 4.99
CA TRP A 18 -3.38 4.84 4.40
C TRP A 18 -3.58 5.42 3.00
N VAL A 19 -4.78 5.33 2.44
CA VAL A 19 -5.12 5.87 1.13
C VAL A 19 -5.33 7.38 1.26
N SER A 20 -4.32 8.16 0.87
CA SER A 20 -4.46 9.62 0.81
C SER A 20 -5.53 10.04 -0.19
N ALA A 21 -6.12 11.22 0.05
CA ALA A 21 -7.01 11.92 -0.91
C ALA A 21 -6.37 12.20 -2.28
N ALA A 22 -5.09 11.88 -2.48
CA ALA A 22 -4.37 11.98 -3.75
C ALA A 22 -4.49 10.73 -4.65
N CYS A 23 -5.02 9.59 -4.17
CA CYS A 23 -5.36 8.49 -5.08
C CYS A 23 -6.61 8.88 -5.87
N THR A 24 -6.46 9.09 -7.18
CA THR A 24 -7.53 9.45 -8.13
C THR A 24 -8.51 8.30 -8.41
N LEU A 25 -8.46 7.23 -7.62
CA LEU A 25 -9.38 6.11 -7.70
C LEU A 25 -10.76 6.54 -7.19
N PRO A 26 -11.87 6.18 -7.86
CA PRO A 26 -13.20 6.28 -7.27
C PRO A 26 -13.25 5.58 -5.91
N THR A 27 -13.83 6.24 -4.90
CA THR A 27 -13.88 5.80 -3.50
C THR A 27 -14.41 4.37 -3.29
N ALA A 28 -15.16 3.82 -4.26
CA ALA A 28 -15.68 2.46 -4.24
C ALA A 28 -14.61 1.37 -4.50
N GLU A 29 -13.47 1.72 -5.10
CA GLU A 29 -12.43 0.77 -5.50
C GLU A 29 -11.22 0.76 -4.54
N GLN A 30 -11.10 1.79 -3.69
CA GLN A 30 -10.04 1.91 -2.66
C GLN A 30 -10.08 0.76 -1.61
N PRO A 31 -11.26 0.31 -1.12
CA PRO A 31 -11.33 -0.78 -0.13
C PRO A 31 -10.94 -2.16 -0.70
N LEU A 32 -11.10 -2.36 -2.01
CA LEU A 32 -10.81 -3.65 -2.65
C LEU A 32 -9.29 -3.88 -2.80
N ARG A 33 -8.53 -2.78 -2.97
CA ARG A 33 -7.07 -2.79 -3.07
C ARG A 33 -6.39 -2.97 -1.71
N GLU A 34 -6.98 -2.39 -0.65
CA GLU A 34 -6.56 -2.68 0.73
C GLU A 34 -6.67 -4.17 1.03
N ALA A 35 -7.76 -4.83 0.63
CA ALA A 35 -7.96 -6.25 0.89
C ALA A 35 -6.94 -7.15 0.15
N GLU A 36 -6.55 -6.80 -1.08
CA GLU A 36 -5.56 -7.57 -1.85
C GLU A 36 -4.13 -7.40 -1.29
N PHE A 37 -3.77 -6.19 -0.85
CA PHE A 37 -2.51 -5.98 -0.12
C PHE A 37 -2.51 -6.65 1.25
N ASP A 38 -3.64 -6.62 1.97
CA ASP A 38 -3.78 -7.31 3.25
C ASP A 38 -3.59 -8.81 3.10
N ASP A 39 -4.17 -9.43 2.06
CA ASP A 39 -3.96 -10.84 1.78
C ASP A 39 -2.48 -11.16 1.51
N LEU A 40 -1.78 -10.32 0.72
CA LEU A 40 -0.33 -10.44 0.53
C LEU A 40 0.44 -10.28 1.85
N PHE A 41 0.04 -9.33 2.71
CA PHE A 41 0.69 -9.07 3.99
C PHE A 41 0.52 -10.22 4.98
N VAL A 42 -0.67 -10.82 5.03
CA VAL A 42 -0.96 -11.96 5.91
C VAL A 42 -0.28 -13.23 5.41
N SER A 43 -0.33 -13.49 4.09
CA SER A 43 0.06 -14.78 3.50
C SER A 43 1.53 -14.88 3.11
N ALA A 44 2.17 -13.76 2.78
CA ALA A 44 3.45 -13.78 2.08
C ALA A 44 4.52 -12.86 2.66
N VAL A 45 4.18 -11.83 3.45
CA VAL A 45 5.18 -10.96 4.08
C VAL A 45 5.79 -11.66 5.29
N ARG A 46 7.11 -11.86 5.23
CA ARG A 46 7.92 -12.38 6.33
C ARG A 46 8.46 -11.28 7.24
N LYS A 47 8.74 -10.11 6.67
CA LYS A 47 9.25 -8.94 7.38
C LYS A 47 8.85 -7.65 6.66
N ALA A 48 8.47 -6.64 7.43
CA ALA A 48 8.28 -5.27 6.95
C ALA A 48 9.26 -4.34 7.68
N GLU A 49 10.02 -3.54 6.94
CA GLU A 49 11.04 -2.65 7.48
C GLU A 49 11.07 -1.31 6.74
N LEU A 50 10.95 -0.19 7.48
CA LEU A 50 11.24 1.13 6.94
C LEU A 50 12.77 1.30 6.88
N LEU A 51 13.31 1.48 5.67
CA LEU A 51 14.73 1.76 5.46
C LEU A 51 15.05 3.23 5.76
N ASP A 52 14.12 4.11 5.41
CA ASP A 52 14.09 5.53 5.77
C ASP A 52 12.64 6.02 5.78
N SER A 53 12.41 7.32 6.02
CA SER A 53 11.05 7.89 6.10
C SER A 53 10.26 7.81 4.78
N ALA A 54 10.92 7.57 3.65
CA ALA A 54 10.33 7.53 2.32
C ALA A 54 10.54 6.19 1.60
N ARG A 55 11.07 5.17 2.29
CA ARG A 55 11.31 3.82 1.74
C ARG A 55 10.93 2.70 2.70
N LEU A 56 10.05 1.83 2.23
CA LEU A 56 9.61 0.60 2.88
C LEU A 56 10.16 -0.59 2.10
N ARG A 57 10.68 -1.58 2.82
CA ARG A 57 11.05 -2.89 2.29
C ARG A 57 10.17 -3.96 2.90
N LEU A 58 9.55 -4.76 2.03
CA LEU A 58 8.81 -5.96 2.39
C LEU A 58 9.61 -7.17 1.92
N GLU A 59 10.04 -8.00 2.87
CA GLU A 59 10.58 -9.32 2.56
C GLU A 59 9.43 -10.30 2.41
N LEU A 60 9.36 -10.93 1.24
CA LEU A 60 8.31 -11.86 0.87
C LEU A 60 8.82 -13.31 0.91
N GLU A 61 7.89 -14.25 1.05
CA GLU A 61 8.13 -15.66 0.79
C GLU A 61 8.68 -15.84 -0.64
N PRO A 62 9.89 -16.39 -0.84
CA PRO A 62 10.56 -16.43 -2.13
C PRO A 62 10.07 -17.59 -3.01
N THR A 63 8.77 -17.60 -3.31
CA THR A 63 8.14 -18.55 -4.22
C THR A 63 7.73 -17.87 -5.52
N VAL A 64 7.57 -18.68 -6.58
CA VAL A 64 7.20 -18.18 -7.91
C VAL A 64 5.78 -17.61 -7.88
N GLU A 65 4.90 -18.25 -7.12
CA GLU A 65 3.51 -17.84 -6.93
C GLU A 65 3.43 -16.46 -6.28
N VAL A 66 4.17 -16.23 -5.19
CA VAL A 66 4.20 -14.94 -4.49
C VAL A 66 4.83 -13.85 -5.36
N ALA A 67 5.89 -14.16 -6.10
CA ALA A 67 6.48 -13.22 -7.03
C ALA A 67 5.48 -12.79 -8.12
N GLY A 68 4.70 -13.74 -8.66
CA GLY A 68 3.65 -13.46 -9.64
C GLY A 68 2.54 -12.58 -9.08
N THR A 69 2.04 -12.90 -7.88
CA THR A 69 1.01 -12.11 -7.18
C THR A 69 1.50 -10.69 -6.89
N ALA A 70 2.70 -10.55 -6.32
CA ALA A 70 3.28 -9.25 -6.02
C ALA A 70 3.50 -8.40 -7.29
N ALA A 71 3.99 -9.00 -8.38
CA ALA A 71 4.17 -8.31 -9.65
C ALA A 71 2.82 -7.83 -10.24
N ALA A 72 1.79 -8.67 -10.19
CA ALA A 72 0.46 -8.32 -10.68
C ALA A 72 -0.15 -7.15 -9.90
N LEU A 73 0.04 -7.12 -8.57
CA LEU A 73 -0.39 -6.02 -7.71
C LEU A 73 0.35 -4.72 -8.04
N VAL A 74 1.69 -4.78 -8.14
CA VAL A 74 2.51 -3.60 -8.50
C VAL A 74 2.11 -2.99 -9.85
N VAL A 75 1.89 -3.82 -10.87
CA VAL A 75 1.47 -3.34 -12.20
C VAL A 75 0.11 -2.63 -12.14
N ARG A 76 -0.82 -3.14 -11.33
CA ARG A 76 -2.13 -2.50 -11.16
C ARG A 76 -2.04 -1.18 -10.39
N GLU A 77 -1.20 -1.11 -9.36
CA GLU A 77 -1.07 0.10 -8.54
C GLU A 77 -0.29 1.23 -9.18
N THR A 78 0.73 0.90 -9.96
CA THR A 78 1.49 1.91 -10.71
C THR A 78 0.60 2.72 -11.66
N GLY A 79 -0.51 2.15 -12.15
CA GLY A 79 -1.52 2.84 -12.95
C GLY A 79 -2.48 3.73 -12.15
N CYS A 80 -2.59 3.52 -10.84
CA CYS A 80 -3.68 4.07 -10.01
C CYS A 80 -3.19 5.10 -8.98
N CYS A 81 -2.04 4.87 -8.36
CA CYS A 81 -1.44 5.75 -7.36
C CYS A 81 0.02 6.00 -7.75
N SER A 82 0.20 6.84 -8.79
CA SER A 82 1.48 7.07 -9.48
C SER A 82 2.58 7.72 -8.63
N PHE A 83 2.28 8.10 -7.39
CA PHE A 83 3.27 8.62 -6.45
C PHE A 83 4.09 7.53 -5.76
N PHE A 84 3.64 6.28 -5.81
CA PHE A 84 4.45 5.13 -5.39
C PHE A 84 5.38 4.70 -6.50
N THR A 85 6.65 4.49 -6.13
CA THR A 85 7.60 3.76 -6.95
C THR A 85 7.86 2.41 -6.31
N PHE A 86 7.56 1.35 -7.05
CA PHE A 86 7.71 -0.03 -6.63
C PHE A 86 8.93 -0.67 -7.31
N THR A 87 9.74 -1.39 -6.54
CA THR A 87 10.85 -2.19 -7.04
C THR A 87 10.72 -3.60 -6.50
N LEU A 88 10.36 -4.56 -7.37
CA LEU A 88 10.32 -5.97 -7.03
C LEU A 88 11.65 -6.64 -7.41
N THR A 89 12.36 -7.18 -6.43
CA THR A 89 13.62 -7.89 -6.63
C THR A 89 13.43 -9.37 -6.28
N ALA A 90 13.61 -10.23 -7.28
CA ALA A 90 13.62 -11.68 -7.10
C ALA A 90 15.03 -12.23 -7.36
N THR A 91 15.55 -13.01 -6.42
CA THR A 91 16.79 -13.78 -6.58
C THR A 91 16.49 -15.26 -6.37
N ALA A 92 17.51 -16.13 -6.49
CA ALA A 92 17.35 -17.56 -6.21
C ALA A 92 16.94 -17.87 -4.76
N ALA A 93 17.16 -16.96 -3.81
CA ALA A 93 16.92 -17.20 -2.38
C ALA A 93 16.02 -16.16 -1.72
N THR A 94 15.77 -15.02 -2.37
CA THR A 94 15.06 -13.89 -1.77
C THR A 94 14.05 -13.30 -2.72
N LEU A 95 12.95 -12.81 -2.14
CA LEU A 95 11.97 -11.99 -2.82
C LEU A 95 11.71 -10.76 -1.95
N ALA A 96 11.86 -9.58 -2.52
CA ALA A 96 11.66 -8.33 -1.81
C ALA A 96 10.92 -7.33 -2.68
N LEU A 97 9.92 -6.70 -2.09
CA LEU A 97 9.21 -5.57 -2.67
C LEU A 97 9.61 -4.31 -1.91
N GLU A 98 10.24 -3.36 -2.61
CA GLU A 98 10.50 -2.04 -2.08
C GLU A 98 9.47 -1.05 -2.61
N VAL A 99 8.94 -0.25 -1.70
CA VAL A 99 7.96 0.80 -1.97
C VAL A 99 8.57 2.12 -1.53
N SER A 100 8.59 3.09 -2.44
CA SER A 100 9.15 4.42 -2.17
C SER A 100 8.21 5.52 -2.61
N VAL A 101 8.30 6.66 -1.95
CA VAL A 101 7.46 7.84 -2.20
C VAL A 101 8.29 9.12 -2.19
N SER A 102 7.73 10.22 -2.69
CA SER A 102 8.29 11.54 -2.46
C SER A 102 8.03 12.01 -1.02
N SER A 103 8.78 13.02 -0.56
CA SER A 103 8.66 13.56 0.79
C SER A 103 7.24 14.04 1.18
N ALA A 104 6.40 14.35 0.19
CA ALA A 104 5.02 14.77 0.42
C ALA A 104 4.08 13.62 0.84
N HIS A 105 4.49 12.35 0.71
CA HIS A 105 3.63 11.20 0.95
C HIS A 105 4.23 10.23 1.99
N VAL A 106 5.17 10.70 2.82
CA VAL A 106 5.83 9.86 3.84
C VAL A 106 4.85 9.30 4.88
N GLU A 107 3.79 10.05 5.21
CA GLU A 107 2.76 9.60 6.17
C GLU A 107 1.95 8.42 5.62
N VAL A 108 1.65 8.44 4.32
CA VAL A 108 0.99 7.33 3.60
C VAL A 108 1.85 6.07 3.66
N LEU A 109 3.15 6.21 3.39
CA LEU A 109 4.08 5.09 3.45
C LEU A 109 4.24 4.54 4.87
N ALA A 110 4.26 5.41 5.89
CA ALA A 110 4.33 5.00 7.28
C ALA A 110 3.07 4.22 7.70
N ALA A 111 1.88 4.64 7.26
CA ALA A 111 0.64 3.92 7.52
C ALA A 111 0.60 2.55 6.83
N LEU A 112 1.09 2.45 5.59
CA LEU A 112 1.28 1.17 4.89
C LEU A 112 2.23 0.23 5.65
N ALA A 113 3.36 0.76 6.11
CA ALA A 113 4.36 0.00 6.86
C ALA A 113 3.78 -0.55 8.18
N ALA A 114 3.04 0.28 8.93
CA ALA A 114 2.38 -0.13 10.16
C ALA A 114 1.36 -1.25 9.93
N ARG A 115 0.57 -1.16 8.85
CA ARG A 115 -0.41 -2.19 8.48
C ARG A 115 0.26 -3.51 8.10
N ALA A 116 1.29 -3.47 7.26
CA ALA A 116 2.04 -4.66 6.87
C ALA A 116 2.70 -5.35 8.07
N ALA A 117 3.29 -4.58 9.00
CA ALA A 117 3.86 -5.12 10.23
C ALA A 117 2.80 -5.76 11.15
N ALA A 118 1.64 -5.11 11.31
CA ALA A 118 0.55 -5.65 12.15
C ALA A 118 -0.02 -6.96 11.59
N LEU A 119 -0.25 -7.03 10.28
CA LEU A 119 -0.86 -8.21 9.63
C LEU A 119 0.11 -9.38 9.51
N SER A 120 1.39 -9.13 9.20
CA SER A 120 2.41 -10.18 9.13
C SER A 120 2.71 -10.81 10.50
N ALA A 121 2.57 -10.05 11.59
CA ALA A 121 2.69 -10.58 12.95
C ALA A 121 1.47 -11.41 13.40
N GLY A 122 0.28 -11.13 12.85
CA GLY A 122 -0.98 -11.74 13.24
C GLY A 122 -1.16 -13.22 12.86
N THR A 123 -0.33 -13.77 11.97
CA THR A 123 -0.41 -15.16 11.48
C THR A 123 0.22 -16.19 12.43
N THR A 124 0.74 -15.76 13.59
CA THR A 124 1.38 -16.64 14.60
C THR A 124 0.41 -17.13 15.69
N SER A 125 -0.84 -17.45 15.36
CA SER A 125 -1.81 -17.97 16.35
C SER A 125 -2.13 -19.45 16.19
#